data_AF-A0A959XVX2-F1
#
_entry.id   AF-A0A959XVX2-F1
#
_cell.length_a   1.000
_cell.length_b   1.000
_cell.length_c   1.000
_cell.angle_alpha   90.00
_cell.angle_beta   90.00
_cell.angle_gamma   90.00
#
_symmetry.space_group_name_H-M   'P 1'
#
loop_
_entity.id
_entity.type
_entity.pdbx_description
1 polymer ?
#
loop_
_entity_poly.entity_id
_entity_poly.type
_entity_poly.pdbx_seq_one_letter_code
_entity_poly.pdbx_strand_id
1 'polypeptide(L)'
;MRRLEDHERGAFHYLAGGLAAVLLLQAAAYLSSLRGTALDADHALLVPFQQGYPLLRGEWACVATASTLVQRLVTALVAGVGAAFLLALALLLWSSWRKRPGSRPQVMAIRCTLAIVFLWSAYAAYFMPLRETRVERGAVVIRERKALIGDIPVPFTTVERRLPAAEVLRIEGGHVPAGPGRQGEAWLDLVTAGGKVRIGRMPGIPADQELVSLWRASSASAVLERELR
;
A
#
# COMPACT_ATOMS: atom_id res chain seq x y z
N MET A 1 42.88 15.66 -6.80
CA MET A 1 42.02 14.72 -7.55
C MET A 1 41.51 13.54 -6.71
N ARG A 2 42.30 12.89 -5.82
CA ARG A 2 41.86 11.73 -5.01
C ARG A 2 40.58 11.87 -4.15
N ARG A 3 40.13 13.07 -3.76
CA ARG A 3 38.92 13.25 -2.91
C ARG A 3 37.58 13.12 -3.65
N LEU A 4 37.55 13.30 -4.97
CA LEU A 4 36.33 13.13 -5.78
C LEU A 4 35.98 11.64 -5.94
N GLU A 5 36.99 10.79 -6.14
CA GLU A 5 36.84 9.33 -6.31
C GLU A 5 36.21 8.65 -5.07
N ASP A 6 36.51 9.12 -3.87
CA ASP A 6 35.95 8.58 -2.62
C ASP A 6 34.45 8.92 -2.44
N HIS A 7 34.00 10.05 -2.99
CA HIS A 7 32.58 10.45 -2.92
C HIS A 7 31.72 9.74 -3.96
N GLU A 8 32.26 9.48 -5.16
CA GLU A 8 31.58 8.72 -6.21
C GLU A 8 31.38 7.24 -5.82
N ARG A 9 32.39 6.61 -5.19
CA ARG A 9 32.27 5.25 -4.64
C ARG A 9 31.17 5.15 -3.57
N GLY A 10 31.07 6.16 -2.70
CA GLY A 10 30.00 6.24 -1.71
C GLY A 10 28.61 6.30 -2.35
N ALA A 11 28.43 7.14 -3.36
CA ALA A 11 27.15 7.28 -4.07
C ALA A 11 26.70 5.95 -4.72
N PHE A 12 27.63 5.23 -5.35
CA PHE A 12 27.33 3.93 -5.93
C PHE A 12 26.88 2.90 -4.88
N HIS A 13 27.53 2.86 -3.71
CA HIS A 13 27.12 1.97 -2.61
C HIS A 13 25.74 2.31 -2.06
N TYR A 14 25.36 3.58 -1.97
CA TYR A 14 24.01 3.97 -1.54
C TYR A 14 22.96 3.57 -2.57
N LEU A 15 23.25 3.72 -3.86
CA LEU A 15 22.33 3.32 -4.92
C LEU A 15 22.17 1.80 -4.99
N ALA A 16 23.28 1.05 -4.93
CA ALA A 16 23.25 -0.41 -4.88
C ALA A 16 22.53 -0.94 -3.63
N GLY A 17 22.78 -0.33 -2.46
CA GLY A 17 22.08 -0.67 -1.22
C GLY A 17 20.58 -0.38 -1.28
N GLY A 18 20.18 0.76 -1.85
CA GLY A 18 18.77 1.10 -2.07
C GLY A 18 18.07 0.11 -3.00
N LEU A 19 18.71 -0.26 -4.12
CA LEU A 19 18.19 -1.26 -5.05
C LEU A 19 18.05 -2.63 -4.38
N ALA A 20 19.07 -3.07 -3.63
CA ALA A 20 19.01 -4.32 -2.88
C ALA A 20 17.87 -4.34 -1.87
N ALA A 21 17.63 -3.23 -1.15
CA ALA A 21 16.50 -3.11 -0.22
C ALA A 21 15.14 -3.23 -0.92
N VAL A 22 14.98 -2.61 -2.09
CA VAL A 22 13.74 -2.72 -2.89
C VAL A 22 13.52 -4.16 -3.37
N LEU A 23 14.57 -4.82 -3.87
CA LEU A 23 14.50 -6.22 -4.31
C LEU A 23 14.19 -7.17 -3.13
N LEU A 24 14.76 -6.92 -1.96
CA LEU A 24 14.46 -7.70 -0.74
C LEU A 24 13.00 -7.52 -0.32
N LEU A 25 12.46 -6.30 -0.36
CA LEU A 25 11.05 -6.05 -0.06
C LEU A 25 10.13 -6.70 -1.09
N GLN A 26 10.50 -6.66 -2.37
CA GLN A 26 9.75 -7.35 -3.42
C GLN A 26 9.77 -8.88 -3.23
N ALA A 27 10.93 -9.45 -2.90
CA ALA A 27 11.05 -10.86 -2.56
C ALA A 27 10.25 -11.22 -1.31
N ALA A 28 10.27 -10.39 -0.27
CA ALA A 28 9.48 -10.59 0.95
C ALA A 28 7.97 -10.57 0.67
N ALA A 29 7.51 -9.68 -0.21
CA ALA A 29 6.11 -9.64 -0.63
C ALA A 29 5.72 -10.87 -1.43
N TYR A 30 6.57 -11.27 -2.38
CA TYR A 30 6.35 -12.47 -3.15
C TYR A 30 6.26 -13.70 -2.22
N LEU A 31 7.21 -13.85 -1.30
CA LEU A 31 7.20 -14.92 -0.30
C LEU A 31 5.99 -14.86 0.63
N SER A 32 5.52 -13.66 0.99
CA SER A 32 4.32 -13.47 1.80
C SER A 32 3.05 -13.85 1.01
N SER A 33 3.00 -13.54 -0.29
CA SER A 33 1.91 -13.96 -1.17
C SER A 33 1.85 -15.48 -1.32
N LEU A 34 3.00 -16.16 -1.32
CA LEU A 34 3.06 -17.63 -1.33
C LEU A 34 2.57 -18.25 -0.01
N ARG A 35 2.70 -17.54 1.12
CA ARG A 35 2.22 -18.00 2.44
C ARG A 35 0.74 -17.75 2.69
N GLY A 36 0.09 -16.94 1.85
CA GLY A 36 -1.35 -16.70 1.89
C GLY A 36 -2.17 -17.85 1.31
N THR A 37 -1.82 -19.11 1.58
CA THR A 37 -2.66 -20.25 1.25
C THR A 37 -3.96 -20.13 2.05
N ALA A 38 -5.05 -19.86 1.34
CA ALA A 38 -6.37 -19.71 1.93
C ALA A 38 -6.71 -20.94 2.78
N LEU A 39 -7.00 -20.71 4.06
CA LEU A 39 -7.44 -21.76 4.98
C LEU A 39 -8.88 -22.20 4.68
N ASP A 40 -9.63 -21.39 3.93
CA ASP A 40 -11.02 -21.65 3.55
C ASP A 40 -11.34 -21.08 2.16
N ALA A 41 -12.33 -21.64 1.46
CA ALA A 41 -12.69 -21.24 0.08
C ALA A 41 -13.11 -19.77 0.00
N ASP A 42 -13.77 -19.26 1.04
CA ASP A 42 -14.23 -17.88 1.11
C ASP A 42 -13.08 -16.89 1.36
N HIS A 43 -12.02 -17.31 2.07
CA HIS A 43 -10.80 -16.53 2.21
C HIS A 43 -10.06 -16.36 0.88
N ALA A 44 -10.04 -17.41 0.06
CA ALA A 44 -9.39 -17.38 -1.25
C ALA A 44 -9.97 -16.29 -2.15
N LEU A 45 -11.24 -15.93 -1.97
CA LEU A 45 -11.91 -14.87 -2.72
C LEU A 45 -11.49 -13.46 -2.32
N LEU A 46 -10.95 -13.28 -1.11
CA LEU A 46 -10.49 -11.98 -0.62
C LEU A 46 -9.02 -11.73 -0.92
N VAL A 47 -8.21 -12.79 -1.07
CA VAL A 47 -6.77 -12.70 -1.40
C VAL A 47 -6.48 -11.73 -2.56
N PRO A 48 -7.23 -11.73 -3.68
CA PRO A 48 -6.95 -10.81 -4.79
C PRO A 48 -7.16 -9.33 -4.41
N PHE A 49 -8.07 -9.03 -3.47
CA PHE A 49 -8.34 -7.68 -2.97
C PHE A 49 -7.36 -7.21 -1.90
N GLN A 50 -6.44 -8.07 -1.45
CA GLN A 50 -5.36 -7.68 -0.52
C GLN A 50 -4.18 -7.04 -1.25
N GLN A 51 -4.09 -7.18 -2.59
CA GLN A 51 -3.09 -6.51 -3.44
C GLN A 51 -1.65 -6.61 -2.94
N GLY A 52 -1.27 -7.72 -2.32
CA GLY A 52 0.10 -7.97 -1.82
C GLY A 52 0.46 -7.28 -0.49
N TYR A 53 -0.52 -6.76 0.26
CA TYR A 53 -0.27 -6.30 1.64
C TYR A 53 -0.18 -7.51 2.61
N PRO A 54 0.95 -7.71 3.30
CA PRO A 54 1.20 -8.94 4.07
C PRO A 54 0.71 -8.91 5.52
N LEU A 55 0.23 -7.76 6.03
CA LEU A 55 -0.06 -7.57 7.46
C LEU A 55 -1.51 -7.19 7.77
N LEU A 56 -2.45 -7.54 6.89
CA LEU A 56 -3.85 -7.46 7.28
C LEU A 56 -4.14 -8.61 8.26
N ARG A 57 -3.80 -8.38 9.54
CA ARG A 57 -4.14 -9.27 10.66
C ARG A 57 -5.65 -9.27 10.78
N GLY A 58 -6.29 -10.21 10.09
CA GLY A 58 -7.73 -10.35 10.05
C GLY A 58 -8.09 -11.15 8.82
N GLU A 59 -8.64 -12.31 9.06
CA GLU A 59 -9.18 -13.26 8.09
C GLU A 59 -10.07 -12.61 7.01
N TRP A 60 -10.65 -11.43 7.31
CA TRP A 60 -11.61 -10.72 6.44
C TRP A 60 -11.22 -9.26 6.18
N ALA A 61 -10.07 -9.04 5.55
CA ALA A 61 -9.60 -7.70 5.20
C ALA A 61 -9.43 -7.52 3.69
N CYS A 62 -9.94 -6.41 3.18
CA CYS A 62 -9.84 -5.97 1.78
C CYS A 62 -9.17 -4.61 1.71
N VAL A 63 -8.47 -4.37 0.60
CA VAL A 63 -7.81 -3.09 0.34
C VAL A 63 -8.37 -2.48 -0.93
N ALA A 64 -8.71 -1.20 -0.86
CA ALA A 64 -9.07 -0.40 -2.02
C ALA A 64 -7.89 0.50 -2.40
N THR A 65 -6.88 -0.05 -3.10
CA THR A 65 -5.86 0.77 -3.79
C THR A 65 -5.94 0.58 -5.30
N ALA A 66 -5.57 1.61 -6.06
CA ALA A 66 -5.55 1.53 -7.51
C ALA A 66 -4.19 1.02 -8.03
N SER A 67 -3.16 1.07 -7.21
CA SER A 67 -1.80 0.69 -7.60
C SER A 67 -1.42 -0.71 -7.16
N THR A 68 -0.66 -1.38 -8.02
CA THR A 68 0.00 -2.64 -7.68
C THR A 68 1.08 -2.42 -6.62
N LEU A 69 1.45 -3.47 -5.87
CA LEU A 69 2.55 -3.39 -4.92
C LEU A 69 3.84 -2.82 -5.54
N VAL A 70 4.19 -3.25 -6.76
CA VAL A 70 5.37 -2.76 -7.48
C VAL A 70 5.27 -1.25 -7.71
N GLN A 71 4.11 -0.78 -8.20
CA GLN A 71 3.88 0.65 -8.39
C GLN A 71 3.97 1.43 -7.08
N ARG A 72 3.46 0.88 -5.96
CA ARG A 72 3.58 1.52 -4.64
C ARG A 72 5.02 1.62 -4.17
N LEU A 73 5.79 0.53 -4.29
CA LEU A 73 7.21 0.50 -3.93
C LEU A 73 8.02 1.48 -4.80
N VAL A 74 7.77 1.53 -6.10
CA VAL A 74 8.42 2.49 -7.01
C VAL A 74 8.04 3.93 -6.64
N THR A 75 6.76 4.19 -6.38
CA THR A 75 6.31 5.54 -6.00
C THR A 75 6.93 5.97 -4.68
N ALA A 76 6.98 5.08 -3.69
CA ALA A 76 7.63 5.33 -2.40
C ALA A 76 9.15 5.49 -2.52
N LEU A 77 9.81 4.76 -3.41
CA LEU A 77 11.21 4.96 -3.73
C LEU A 77 11.44 6.37 -4.30
N VAL A 78 10.67 6.76 -5.32
CA VAL A 78 10.78 8.07 -5.97
C VAL A 78 10.48 9.20 -4.99
N ALA A 79 9.39 9.08 -4.22
CA ALA A 79 9.01 10.08 -3.23
C ALA A 79 10.04 10.16 -2.09
N GLY A 80 10.53 9.01 -1.61
CA GLY A 80 11.54 8.91 -0.57
C GLY A 80 12.86 9.56 -1.00
N VAL A 81 13.37 9.20 -2.20
CA VAL A 81 14.59 9.78 -2.79
C VAL A 81 14.41 11.27 -3.09
N GLY A 82 13.24 11.68 -3.59
CA GLY A 82 12.91 13.08 -3.85
C GLY A 82 12.90 13.92 -2.57
N ALA A 83 12.22 13.45 -1.53
CA ALA A 83 12.17 14.11 -0.23
C ALA A 83 13.56 14.18 0.42
N ALA A 84 14.31 13.09 0.33
CA ALA A 84 15.71 13.00 0.72
C ALA A 84 16.58 14.08 0.06
N PHE A 85 16.48 14.20 -1.28
CA PHE A 85 17.23 15.17 -2.06
C PHE A 85 16.86 16.60 -1.69
N LEU A 86 15.57 16.91 -1.57
CA LEU A 86 15.09 18.23 -1.16
C LEU A 86 15.56 18.60 0.25
N LEU A 87 15.56 17.64 1.18
CA LEU A 87 16.05 17.86 2.53
C LEU A 87 17.57 18.10 2.55
N ALA A 88 18.34 17.32 1.79
CA ALA A 88 19.78 17.54 1.65
C ALA A 88 20.08 18.93 1.07
N LEU A 89 19.33 19.35 0.04
CA LEU A 89 19.45 20.69 -0.54
C LEU A 89 19.09 21.78 0.48
N ALA A 90 18.00 21.63 1.23
CA ALA A 90 17.61 22.57 2.28
C ALA A 90 18.68 22.69 3.37
N LEU A 91 19.28 21.58 3.78
CA LEU A 91 20.37 21.56 4.76
C LEU A 91 21.66 22.21 4.20
N LEU A 92 21.97 22.00 2.92
CA LEU A 92 23.08 22.67 2.25
C LEU A 92 22.86 24.18 2.20
N LEU A 93 21.66 24.63 1.77
CA LEU A 93 21.29 26.05 1.75
C LEU A 93 21.36 26.66 3.15
N TRP A 94 20.77 26.01 4.15
CA TRP A 94 20.83 26.44 5.54
C TRP A 94 22.28 26.50 6.07
N SER A 95 23.11 25.52 5.71
CA SER A 95 24.51 25.50 6.11
C SER A 95 25.32 26.60 5.43
N SER A 96 24.99 26.99 4.19
CA SER A 96 25.67 28.09 3.49
C SER A 96 25.44 29.45 4.17
N TRP A 97 24.31 29.59 4.89
CA TRP A 97 23.99 30.79 5.67
C TRP A 97 24.71 30.83 7.02
N ARG A 98 25.15 29.67 7.55
CA ARG A 98 25.99 29.61 8.75
C ARG A 98 27.45 29.53 8.33
N LYS A 99 28.32 30.42 8.83
CA LYS A 99 29.76 30.49 8.48
C LYS A 99 30.62 29.25 8.88
N ARG A 100 30.03 28.06 9.09
CA ARG A 100 30.72 26.81 9.40
C ARG A 100 30.14 25.64 8.58
N PRO A 101 30.39 25.60 7.26
CA PRO A 101 30.05 24.43 6.44
C PRO A 101 30.99 23.25 6.78
N GLY A 102 30.43 22.03 6.84
CA GLY A 102 31.21 20.81 6.68
C GLY A 102 31.74 20.14 7.97
N SER A 103 31.10 20.35 9.12
CA SER A 103 31.44 19.53 10.29
C SER A 103 31.00 18.07 10.05
N ARG A 104 31.86 17.10 10.35
CA ARG A 104 31.53 15.66 10.30
C ARG A 104 30.13 15.29 10.84
N PRO A 105 29.62 15.88 11.95
CA PRO A 105 28.27 15.59 12.43
C PRO A 105 27.15 16.00 11.46
N GLN A 106 27.32 17.05 10.64
CA GLN A 106 26.29 17.44 9.65
C GLN A 106 26.11 16.37 8.57
N VAL A 107 27.21 15.81 8.06
CA VAL A 107 27.16 14.75 7.03
C VAL A 107 26.51 13.49 7.59
N MET A 108 26.80 13.14 8.84
CA MET A 108 26.18 12.00 9.51
C MET A 108 24.68 12.23 9.75
N ALA A 109 24.30 13.43 10.19
CA ALA A 109 22.89 13.79 10.36
C ALA A 109 22.11 13.67 9.05
N ILE A 110 22.64 14.21 7.94
CA ILE A 110 22.04 14.07 6.60
C ILE A 110 21.84 12.59 6.26
N ARG A 111 22.89 11.76 6.38
CA ARG A 111 22.81 10.32 6.08
C ARG A 111 21.78 9.59 6.92
N CYS A 112 21.72 9.87 8.22
CA CYS A 112 20.72 9.30 9.12
C CYS A 112 19.30 9.72 8.72
N THR A 113 19.07 10.99 8.41
CA THR A 113 17.74 11.45 7.99
C THR A 113 17.33 10.85 6.65
N LEU A 114 18.24 10.74 5.69
CA LEU A 114 18.01 10.06 4.42
C LEU A 114 17.58 8.60 4.63
N ALA A 115 18.30 7.86 5.48
CA ALA A 115 17.98 6.49 5.80
C ALA A 115 16.62 6.35 6.49
N ILE A 116 16.30 7.23 7.43
CA ILE A 116 15.00 7.24 8.14
C ILE A 116 13.85 7.51 7.15
N VAL A 117 13.98 8.53 6.29
CA VAL A 117 12.97 8.87 5.28
C VAL A 117 12.76 7.70 4.32
N PHE A 118 13.84 7.10 3.83
CA PHE A 118 13.77 5.95 2.94
C PHE A 118 13.09 4.74 3.59
N LEU A 119 13.55 4.34 4.77
CA LEU A 119 12.97 3.20 5.52
C LEU A 119 11.49 3.45 5.83
N TRP A 120 11.14 4.68 6.17
CA TRP A 120 9.76 5.05 6.43
C TRP A 120 8.89 4.98 5.16
N SER A 121 9.33 5.53 4.03
CA SER A 121 8.59 5.46 2.77
C SER A 121 8.39 4.02 2.31
N ALA A 122 9.43 3.19 2.43
CA ALA A 122 9.35 1.76 2.13
C ALA A 122 8.35 1.05 3.05
N TYR A 123 8.41 1.32 4.36
CA TYR A 123 7.46 0.78 5.34
C TYR A 123 6.02 1.21 5.02
N ALA A 124 5.78 2.49 4.71
CA ALA A 124 4.46 3.00 4.39
C ALA A 124 3.88 2.35 3.13
N ALA A 125 4.66 2.22 2.05
CA ALA A 125 4.19 1.56 0.83
C ALA A 125 3.86 0.08 1.02
N TYR A 126 4.58 -0.60 1.91
CA TYR A 126 4.49 -2.03 2.09
C TYR A 126 3.44 -2.45 3.12
N PHE A 127 3.29 -1.69 4.21
CA PHE A 127 2.45 -2.07 5.34
C PHE A 127 1.23 -1.18 5.55
N MET A 128 1.18 0.01 4.95
CA MET A 128 0.07 0.93 5.13
C MET A 128 -0.76 1.01 3.85
N PRO A 129 -1.91 0.31 3.78
CA PRO A 129 -2.89 0.56 2.73
C PRO A 129 -3.50 1.95 2.87
N LEU A 130 -3.80 2.61 1.75
CA LEU A 130 -4.49 3.90 1.77
C LEU A 130 -5.91 3.77 2.34
N ARG A 131 -6.61 2.69 1.96
CA ARG A 131 -7.93 2.35 2.44
C ARG A 131 -8.03 0.86 2.71
N GLU A 132 -8.37 0.53 3.94
CA GLU A 132 -8.51 -0.82 4.46
C GLU A 132 -9.93 -1.00 4.95
N THR A 133 -10.59 -2.06 4.50
CA THR A 133 -11.88 -2.48 5.04
C THR A 133 -11.70 -3.81 5.73
N ARG A 134 -12.14 -3.89 6.97
CA ARG A 134 -12.06 -5.10 7.78
C ARG A 134 -13.45 -5.43 8.32
N VAL A 135 -13.82 -6.71 8.24
CA VAL A 135 -15.00 -7.22 8.95
C VAL A 135 -14.57 -7.59 10.37
N GLU A 136 -15.18 -6.94 11.36
CA GLU A 136 -15.08 -7.26 12.78
C GLU A 136 -16.46 -7.79 13.25
N ARG A 137 -16.50 -8.48 14.40
CA ARG A 137 -17.76 -9.01 14.93
C ARG A 137 -18.78 -7.87 15.13
N GLY A 138 -19.89 -7.95 14.41
CA GLY A 138 -20.98 -6.97 14.49
C GLY A 138 -20.72 -5.62 13.82
N ALA A 139 -19.57 -5.41 13.15
CA ALA A 139 -19.31 -4.15 12.45
C ALA A 139 -18.31 -4.31 11.30
N VAL A 140 -18.50 -3.52 10.25
CA VAL A 140 -17.50 -3.32 9.21
C VAL A 140 -16.69 -2.06 9.52
N VAL A 141 -15.39 -2.21 9.69
CA VAL A 141 -14.46 -1.12 9.99
C VAL A 141 -13.75 -0.70 8.73
N ILE A 142 -13.97 0.55 8.33
CA ILE A 142 -13.29 1.18 7.20
C ILE A 142 -12.27 2.15 7.74
N ARG A 143 -10.99 1.91 7.45
CA ARG A 143 -9.87 2.79 7.77
C ARG A 143 -9.40 3.49 6.51
N GLU A 144 -9.44 4.80 6.51
CA GLU A 144 -8.98 5.64 5.41
C GLU A 144 -7.81 6.49 5.88
N ARG A 145 -6.78 6.62 5.05
CA ARG A 145 -5.62 7.46 5.30
C ARG A 145 -5.52 8.51 4.21
N LYS A 146 -4.97 9.68 4.53
CA LYS A 146 -4.66 10.68 3.49
C LYS A 146 -3.40 10.24 2.75
N ALA A 147 -3.37 10.46 1.44
CA ALA A 147 -2.17 10.26 0.64
C ALA A 147 -1.36 11.55 0.54
N LEU A 148 -0.04 11.42 0.51
CA LEU A 148 0.84 12.55 0.17
C LEU A 148 0.90 12.74 -1.35
N ILE A 149 1.32 11.68 -2.05
CA ILE A 149 1.49 11.60 -3.50
C ILE A 149 1.14 10.19 -3.93
N GLY A 150 0.28 10.04 -4.93
CA GLY A 150 -0.20 8.73 -5.38
C GLY A 150 -0.87 7.95 -4.25
N ASP A 151 -0.40 6.73 -4.00
CA ASP A 151 -0.93 5.84 -2.97
C ASP A 151 -0.03 5.74 -1.71
N ILE A 152 0.85 6.72 -1.47
CA ILE A 152 1.69 6.75 -0.25
C ILE A 152 0.90 7.39 0.90
N PRO A 153 0.50 6.63 1.93
CA PRO A 153 -0.25 7.17 3.05
C PRO A 153 0.61 8.00 3.98
N VAL A 154 0.02 9.04 4.54
CA VAL A 154 0.60 9.89 5.58
C VAL A 154 0.29 9.27 6.95
N PRO A 155 1.28 9.15 7.86
CA PRO A 155 1.05 8.52 9.14
C PRO A 155 0.14 9.43 9.99
N PHE A 156 -0.60 8.83 10.92
CA PHE A 156 -1.52 9.53 11.84
C PHE A 156 -2.69 10.28 11.17
N THR A 157 -2.90 10.10 9.87
CA THR A 157 -4.07 10.65 9.15
C THR A 157 -5.21 9.65 9.04
N THR A 158 -5.17 8.58 9.84
CA THR A 158 -6.16 7.51 9.83
C THR A 158 -7.50 8.04 10.35
N VAL A 159 -8.50 8.03 9.49
CA VAL A 159 -9.90 8.18 9.84
C VAL A 159 -10.51 6.79 9.87
N GLU A 160 -11.06 6.42 11.02
CA GLU A 160 -11.77 5.16 11.19
C GLU A 160 -13.28 5.40 11.18
N ARG A 161 -13.98 4.70 10.31
CA ARG A 161 -15.43 4.66 10.25
C ARG A 161 -15.90 3.25 10.56
N ARG A 162 -16.70 3.11 11.60
CA ARG A 162 -17.36 1.84 11.94
C ARG A 162 -18.79 1.86 11.46
N LEU A 163 -19.15 0.87 10.64
CA LEU A 163 -20.50 0.64 10.15
C LEU A 163 -21.07 -0.58 10.90
N PRO A 164 -22.16 -0.43 11.67
CA PRO A 164 -22.82 -1.56 12.30
C PRO A 164 -23.22 -2.61 11.26
N ALA A 165 -23.12 -3.88 11.63
CA ALA A 165 -23.56 -5.02 10.81
C ALA A 165 -24.99 -4.84 10.27
N ALA A 166 -25.90 -4.35 11.13
CA ALA A 166 -27.29 -4.12 10.79
C ALA A 166 -27.51 -3.08 9.68
N GLU A 167 -26.54 -2.20 9.43
CA GLU A 167 -26.61 -1.21 8.34
C GLU A 167 -26.13 -1.78 7.00
N VAL A 168 -25.44 -2.93 6.99
CA VAL A 168 -24.92 -3.58 5.79
C VAL A 168 -26.02 -4.50 5.24
N LEU A 169 -26.63 -4.07 4.13
CA LEU A 169 -27.73 -4.80 3.50
C LEU A 169 -27.22 -5.96 2.63
N ARG A 170 -26.15 -5.72 1.85
CA ARG A 170 -25.50 -6.73 1.00
C ARG A 170 -24.14 -6.24 0.51
N ILE A 171 -23.34 -7.14 -0.03
CA ILE A 171 -22.12 -6.79 -0.77
C ILE A 171 -22.36 -7.04 -2.26
N GLU A 172 -22.03 -6.05 -3.09
CA GLU A 172 -22.12 -6.14 -4.54
C GLU A 172 -20.71 -6.15 -5.13
N GLY A 173 -20.42 -7.20 -5.90
CA GLY A 173 -19.26 -7.25 -6.79
C GLY A 173 -19.66 -6.72 -8.17
N GLY A 174 -18.78 -5.91 -8.77
CA GLY A 174 -18.96 -5.42 -10.13
C GLY A 174 -17.68 -5.48 -10.93
N HIS A 175 -17.82 -5.44 -12.25
CA HIS A 175 -16.72 -5.43 -13.20
C HIS A 175 -16.99 -4.41 -14.30
N VAL A 176 -16.00 -3.57 -14.59
CA VAL A 176 -15.95 -2.69 -15.76
C VAL A 176 -15.07 -3.42 -16.76
N PRO A 177 -15.64 -3.87 -17.89
CA PRO A 177 -14.86 -4.54 -18.91
C PRO A 177 -13.77 -3.63 -19.46
N ALA A 178 -12.63 -4.23 -19.79
CA ALA A 178 -11.53 -3.58 -20.48
C ALA A 178 -12.03 -2.96 -21.81
N GLY A 179 -11.83 -1.64 -21.98
CA GLY A 179 -11.94 -1.01 -23.29
C GLY A 179 -10.68 -1.25 -24.15
N PRO A 180 -10.68 -0.89 -25.44
CA PRO A 180 -9.49 -1.00 -26.28
C PRO A 180 -8.29 -0.27 -25.63
N GLY A 181 -7.23 -1.01 -25.29
CA GLY A 181 -6.03 -0.47 -24.65
C GLY A 181 -6.17 -0.10 -23.17
N ARG A 182 -7.27 -0.48 -22.49
CA ARG A 182 -7.47 -0.28 -21.05
C ARG A 182 -7.57 -1.61 -20.32
N GLN A 183 -7.08 -1.67 -19.10
CA GLN A 183 -7.31 -2.81 -18.21
C GLN A 183 -8.73 -2.75 -17.64
N GLY A 184 -9.37 -3.90 -17.48
CA GLY A 184 -10.62 -4.03 -16.76
C GLY A 184 -10.41 -3.79 -15.26
N GLU A 185 -11.48 -3.39 -14.57
CA GLU A 185 -11.46 -3.15 -13.13
C GLU A 185 -12.61 -3.93 -12.49
N ALA A 186 -12.32 -4.72 -11.44
CA ALA A 186 -13.39 -5.17 -10.54
C ALA A 186 -13.40 -4.37 -9.26
N TRP A 187 -14.58 -4.26 -8.65
CA TRP A 187 -14.76 -3.62 -7.37
C TRP A 187 -15.71 -4.40 -6.47
N LEU A 188 -15.60 -4.10 -5.18
CA LEU A 188 -16.49 -4.54 -4.13
C LEU A 188 -17.13 -3.31 -3.49
N ASP A 189 -18.45 -3.27 -3.49
CA ASP A 189 -19.25 -2.22 -2.85
C ASP A 189 -20.08 -2.84 -1.71
N LEU A 190 -20.01 -2.26 -0.51
CA LEU A 190 -21.00 -2.49 0.54
C LEU A 190 -22.23 -1.65 0.24
N VAL A 191 -23.39 -2.29 0.18
CA VAL A 191 -24.67 -1.62 0.07
C VAL A 191 -25.22 -1.45 1.48
N THR A 192 -25.42 -0.20 1.89
CA THR A 192 -26.05 0.16 3.16
C THR A 192 -27.36 0.90 2.92
N ALA A 193 -28.16 1.09 3.97
CA ALA A 193 -29.38 1.92 3.90
C ALA A 193 -29.09 3.37 3.43
N GLY A 194 -27.87 3.87 3.67
CA GLY A 194 -27.43 5.21 3.29
C GLY A 194 -26.76 5.31 1.90
N GLY A 195 -26.61 4.20 1.17
CA GLY A 195 -26.00 4.17 -0.16
C GLY A 195 -24.93 3.11 -0.33
N LYS A 196 -24.10 3.24 -1.37
CA LYS A 196 -23.01 2.29 -1.68
C LYS A 196 -21.66 2.83 -1.22
N VAL A 197 -20.89 1.99 -0.54
CA VAL A 197 -19.52 2.30 -0.09
C VAL A 197 -18.55 1.33 -0.73
N ARG A 198 -17.66 1.82 -1.59
CA ARG A 198 -16.63 1.00 -2.22
C ARG A 198 -15.57 0.56 -1.23
N ILE A 199 -15.37 -0.75 -1.08
CA ILE A 199 -14.47 -1.36 -0.08
C ILE A 199 -13.29 -2.11 -0.69
N GLY A 200 -13.34 -2.45 -1.98
CA GLY A 200 -12.25 -3.10 -2.69
C GLY A 200 -12.21 -2.67 -4.16
N ARG A 201 -11.01 -2.60 -4.73
CA ARG A 201 -10.78 -2.45 -6.17
C ARG A 201 -9.66 -3.39 -6.58
N MET A 202 -9.80 -4.02 -7.73
CA MET A 202 -8.77 -4.86 -8.31
C MET A 202 -8.54 -4.44 -9.77
N PRO A 203 -7.43 -3.73 -10.05
CA PRO A 203 -7.05 -3.38 -11.42
C PRO A 203 -6.49 -4.61 -12.15
N GLY A 204 -6.74 -4.72 -13.45
CA GLY A 204 -6.02 -5.67 -14.30
C GLY A 204 -6.58 -7.07 -14.34
N ILE A 205 -7.84 -7.28 -13.95
CA ILE A 205 -8.48 -8.59 -14.17
C ILE A 205 -8.81 -8.72 -15.66
N PRO A 206 -8.31 -9.76 -16.34
CA PRO A 206 -8.75 -10.07 -17.68
C PRO A 206 -10.26 -10.46 -17.64
N ALA A 207 -11.00 -10.17 -18.71
CA ALA A 207 -12.48 -10.21 -18.73
C ALA A 207 -13.09 -11.61 -18.54
N ASP A 208 -12.25 -12.60 -18.28
CA ASP A 208 -12.53 -14.01 -18.06
C ASP A 208 -13.45 -14.12 -16.85
N GLN A 209 -14.66 -14.61 -17.11
CA GLN A 209 -15.83 -14.57 -16.25
C GLN A 209 -15.68 -15.32 -14.91
N GLU A 210 -14.58 -16.05 -14.72
CA GLU A 210 -14.41 -17.07 -13.69
C GLU A 210 -14.43 -16.48 -12.27
N LEU A 211 -13.81 -15.31 -12.06
CA LEU A 211 -13.81 -14.63 -10.76
C LEU A 211 -15.18 -14.06 -10.39
N VAL A 212 -15.91 -13.49 -11.36
CA VAL A 212 -17.26 -12.95 -11.14
C VAL A 212 -18.28 -14.09 -10.95
N SER A 213 -18.12 -15.20 -11.67
CA SER A 213 -18.95 -16.40 -11.48
C SER A 213 -18.66 -17.09 -10.15
N LEU A 214 -17.39 -17.18 -9.73
CA LEU A 214 -17.00 -17.69 -8.41
C LEU A 214 -17.56 -16.80 -7.30
N TRP A 215 -17.62 -15.48 -7.51
CA TRP A 215 -18.20 -14.55 -6.53
C TRP A 215 -19.73 -14.58 -6.48
N ARG A 216 -20.39 -14.80 -7.61
CA ARG A 216 -21.85 -15.00 -7.67
C ARG A 216 -22.26 -16.36 -7.12
N ALA A 217 -21.40 -17.37 -7.28
CA ALA A 217 -21.60 -18.72 -6.77
C ALA A 217 -21.22 -18.84 -5.30
N SER A 218 -20.26 -18.06 -4.82
CA SER A 218 -19.86 -18.09 -3.42
C SER A 218 -20.84 -17.34 -2.55
N SER A 219 -21.18 -18.02 -1.48
CA SER A 219 -21.87 -17.56 -0.30
C SER A 219 -21.08 -16.52 0.50
N ALA A 220 -20.38 -15.57 -0.15
CA ALA A 220 -19.73 -14.45 0.54
C ALA A 220 -20.75 -13.68 1.41
N SER A 221 -22.00 -13.61 0.95
CA SER A 221 -23.13 -13.08 1.75
C SER A 221 -23.45 -13.95 2.97
N ALA A 222 -23.36 -15.29 2.88
CA ALA A 222 -23.69 -16.18 3.99
C ALA A 222 -22.59 -16.24 5.06
N VAL A 223 -21.31 -16.14 4.66
CA VAL A 223 -20.20 -16.09 5.63
C VAL A 223 -20.15 -14.75 6.33
N LEU A 224 -20.36 -13.65 5.61
CA LEU A 224 -20.55 -12.35 6.27
C LEU A 224 -21.80 -12.35 7.13
N GLU A 225 -22.94 -12.91 6.70
CA GLU A 225 -24.11 -13.03 7.59
C GLU A 225 -23.81 -13.86 8.85
N ARG A 226 -22.93 -14.85 8.77
CA ARG A 226 -22.50 -15.64 9.94
C ARG A 226 -21.58 -14.84 10.87
N GLU A 227 -20.66 -14.03 10.35
CA GLU A 227 -19.74 -13.21 11.15
C GLU A 227 -20.37 -11.89 11.66
N LEU A 228 -21.44 -11.43 11.00
CA LEU A 228 -22.19 -10.23 11.34
C LEU A 228 -23.33 -10.47 12.34
N ARG A 229 -23.76 -11.73 12.52
CA ARG A 229 -24.74 -12.17 13.54
C ARG A 229 -24.04 -12.58 14.83
#